data_AF-A0A2V6PY54-F1
#
_entry.id   AF-A0A2V6PY54-F1
#
_cell.length_a   1.000
_cell.length_b   1.000
_cell.length_c   1.000
_cell.angle_alpha   90.00
_cell.angle_beta   90.00
_cell.angle_gamma   90.00
#
_symmetry.space_group_name_H-M   'P 1'
#
loop_
_entity.id
_entity.type
_entity.pdbx_description
1 polymer ?
#
loop_
_entity_poly.entity_id
_entity_poly.type
_entity_poly.pdbx_seq_one_letter_code
_entity_poly.pdbx_strand_id
1 'polypeptide(L)'
;MTAALGFVRLVAPGPCPGEIRLLARWMDSWTGLGAVVVGMRAQGSDVELKEFPDGWRATVYPIGIAHSVVEGSAFEPTPWRAVQHAAWVALAAHDERTRRG
;
A
#
# COMPACT_ATOMS: atom_id res chain seq x y z
N MET A 1 -10.29 -3.43 2.71
CA MET A 1 -9.19 -3.81 3.62
C MET A 1 -8.56 -2.56 4.22
N THR A 2 -9.35 -1.73 4.91
CA THR A 2 -8.96 -0.36 5.29
C THR A 2 -8.18 -0.31 6.60
N ALA A 3 -8.27 -1.37 7.42
CA ALA A 3 -7.65 -1.43 8.75
C ALA A 3 -6.12 -1.63 8.73
N ALA A 4 -5.57 -2.37 7.75
CA ALA A 4 -4.13 -2.66 7.70
C ALA A 4 -3.27 -1.45 7.27
N LEU A 5 -3.82 -0.57 6.42
CA LEU A 5 -3.10 0.62 5.93
C LEU A 5 -3.26 1.84 6.87
N GLY A 6 -4.32 1.88 7.70
CA GLY A 6 -4.48 2.91 8.73
C GLY A 6 -3.44 2.85 9.86
N PHE A 7 -2.68 1.75 9.97
CA PHE A 7 -1.73 1.53 11.06
C PHE A 7 -0.51 2.45 11.03
N VAL A 8 -0.11 2.95 9.85
CA VAL A 8 0.98 3.94 9.74
C VAL A 8 0.58 5.28 10.37
N ARG A 9 -0.72 5.58 10.49
CA ARG A 9 -1.23 6.80 11.12
C ARG A 9 -1.44 6.66 12.64
N LEU A 10 -1.32 5.45 13.20
CA LEU A 10 -1.36 5.19 14.65
C LEU A 10 -0.03 5.42 15.36
N VAL A 11 0.99 5.96 14.68
CA VAL A 11 2.10 6.64 15.35
C VAL A 11 1.56 7.95 15.94
N ALA A 12 0.71 7.80 16.95
CA ALA A 12 0.22 8.86 17.81
C ALA A 12 1.40 9.42 18.63
N PRO A 13 1.35 10.67 19.10
CA PRO A 13 2.35 11.21 20.00
C PRO A 13 2.21 10.54 21.37
N GLY A 14 2.94 9.44 21.55
CA GLY A 14 3.00 8.60 22.76
C GLY A 14 3.91 7.40 22.53
N PRO A 15 4.39 6.70 23.58
CA PRO A 15 5.21 5.53 23.40
C PRO A 15 4.41 4.45 22.67
N CYS A 16 4.72 4.20 21.39
CA CYS A 16 4.12 3.12 20.63
C CYS A 16 4.27 1.80 21.41
N PRO A 17 3.19 1.04 21.64
CA PRO A 17 3.25 -0.30 22.20
C PRO A 17 4.23 -1.18 21.41
N GLY A 18 4.90 -2.12 22.09
CA GLY A 18 5.91 -2.98 21.49
C GLY A 18 5.36 -3.82 20.33
N GLU A 19 4.09 -4.19 20.43
CA GLU A 19 3.30 -4.94 19.47
C GLU A 19 3.13 -4.16 18.16
N ILE A 20 2.87 -2.85 18.24
CA ILE A 20 2.74 -1.98 17.05
C ILE A 20 4.08 -1.88 16.31
N ARG A 21 5.18 -1.73 17.05
CA ARG A 21 6.52 -1.75 16.43
C ARG A 21 6.86 -3.10 15.82
N LEU A 22 6.45 -4.21 16.45
CA LEU A 22 6.67 -5.55 15.92
C LEU A 22 5.90 -5.74 14.62
N LEU A 23 4.63 -5.33 14.58
CA LEU A 23 3.82 -5.36 13.37
C LEU A 23 4.42 -4.48 12.27
N ALA A 24 4.83 -3.25 12.59
CA ALA A 24 5.47 -2.35 11.62
C ALA A 24 6.75 -2.97 11.02
N ARG A 25 7.59 -3.62 11.84
CA ARG A 25 8.78 -4.33 11.35
C ARG A 25 8.44 -5.55 10.51
N TRP A 26 7.43 -6.33 10.90
CA TRP A 26 6.99 -7.48 10.09
C TRP A 26 6.43 -7.01 8.75
N MET A 27 5.68 -5.91 8.76
CA MET A 27 5.13 -5.28 7.57
C MET A 27 6.24 -4.73 6.65
N ASP A 28 7.30 -4.15 7.22
CA ASP A 28 8.55 -3.75 6.54
C ASP A 28 9.47 -4.95 6.26
N SER A 29 8.89 -6.03 5.75
CA SER A 29 9.59 -7.21 5.25
C SER A 29 8.97 -7.66 3.94
N TRP A 30 9.67 -8.49 3.17
CA TRP A 30 9.12 -9.05 1.94
C TRP A 30 7.84 -9.85 2.16
N THR A 31 7.73 -10.55 3.29
CA THR A 31 6.50 -11.28 3.66
C THR A 31 5.34 -10.31 3.92
N GLY A 32 5.60 -9.21 4.64
CA GLY A 32 4.61 -8.16 4.90
C GLY A 32 4.15 -7.45 3.63
N LEU A 33 5.10 -7.10 2.75
CA LEU A 33 4.85 -6.58 1.42
C LEU A 33 3.97 -7.53 0.59
N GLY A 34 4.31 -8.83 0.57
CA GLY A 34 3.51 -9.85 -0.11
C GLY A 34 2.07 -9.93 0.39
N ALA A 35 1.86 -9.80 1.69
CA ALA A 35 0.51 -9.77 2.27
C ALA A 35 -0.32 -8.57 1.77
N VAL A 36 0.31 -7.39 1.60
CA VAL A 36 -0.36 -6.22 1.01
C VAL A 36 -0.71 -6.46 -0.45
N VAL A 37 0.21 -7.02 -1.24
CA VAL A 37 -0.03 -7.34 -2.66
C VAL A 37 -1.20 -8.32 -2.81
N VAL A 38 -1.24 -9.40 -2.02
CA VAL A 38 -2.38 -10.34 -2.02
C VAL A 38 -3.68 -9.65 -1.64
N GLY A 39 -3.64 -8.76 -0.65
CA GLY A 39 -4.79 -7.96 -0.25
C GLY A 39 -5.32 -7.01 -1.33
N MET A 40 -4.42 -6.38 -2.09
CA MET A 40 -4.79 -5.53 -3.23
C MET A 40 -5.37 -6.37 -4.37
N ARG A 41 -4.78 -7.53 -4.68
CA ARG A 41 -5.31 -8.49 -5.66
C ARG A 41 -6.73 -8.91 -5.32
N ALA A 42 -6.99 -9.23 -4.06
CA ALA A 42 -8.32 -9.58 -3.56
C ALA A 42 -9.33 -8.42 -3.65
N GLN A 43 -8.86 -7.17 -3.71
CA GLN A 43 -9.68 -5.97 -3.91
C GLN A 43 -9.79 -5.57 -5.40
N GLY A 44 -9.29 -6.39 -6.31
CA GLY A 44 -9.39 -6.14 -7.75
C GLY A 44 -8.24 -5.33 -8.33
N SER A 45 -7.11 -5.22 -7.63
CA SER A 45 -5.96 -4.42 -8.09
C SER A 45 -4.63 -5.19 -8.15
N ASP A 46 -3.83 -4.90 -9.16
CA ASP A 46 -2.47 -5.38 -9.33
C ASP A 46 -1.46 -4.37 -8.81
N VAL A 47 -0.35 -4.86 -8.25
CA VAL A 47 0.74 -4.01 -7.74
C VAL A 47 2.02 -4.31 -8.49
N GLU A 48 2.62 -3.28 -9.07
CA GLU A 48 3.96 -3.31 -9.66
C GLU A 48 4.97 -2.67 -8.69
N LEU A 49 5.92 -3.52 -8.25
CA LEU A 49 7.15 -3.26 -7.50
C LEU A 49 8.37 -2.90 -8.38
N LYS A 50 8.91 -1.67 -8.39
CA LYS A 50 10.18 -1.39 -9.09
C LYS A 50 11.21 -0.63 -8.25
N GLU A 51 12.43 -1.15 -8.22
CA GLU A 51 13.61 -0.49 -7.64
C GLU A 51 14.25 0.47 -8.65
N PHE A 52 14.70 1.62 -8.15
CA PHE A 52 15.47 2.65 -8.82
C PHE A 52 16.68 3.02 -7.96
N PRO A 53 17.73 3.65 -8.53
CA PRO A 53 18.93 4.02 -7.76
C PRO A 53 18.65 4.91 -6.54
N ASP A 54 17.59 5.72 -6.60
CA ASP A 54 17.19 6.70 -5.59
C ASP A 54 15.98 6.28 -4.75
N GLY A 55 15.47 5.06 -4.94
CA GLY A 55 14.36 4.55 -4.15
C GLY A 55 13.50 3.53 -4.87
N TRP A 56 12.23 3.49 -4.49
CA TRP A 56 11.29 2.47 -4.92
C TRP A 56 10.03 3.11 -5.46
N ARG A 57 9.58 2.66 -6.64
CA ARG A 57 8.28 3.01 -7.18
C ARG A 57 7.32 1.84 -6.98
N ALA A 58 6.16 2.13 -6.40
CA ALA A 58 5.01 1.25 -6.46
C ALA A 58 3.94 1.87 -7.34
N THR A 59 3.30 1.05 -8.16
CA THR A 59 2.13 1.46 -8.95
C THR A 59 1.03 0.41 -8.85
N VAL A 60 -0.21 0.86 -8.67
CA VAL A 60 -1.39 0.04 -8.49
C VAL A 60 -2.31 0.23 -9.69
N TYR A 61 -2.78 -0.88 -10.25
CA TYR A 61 -3.61 -0.94 -11.44
C TYR A 61 -4.90 -1.72 -11.14
N PRO A 62 -6.02 -1.44 -11.80
CA PRO A 62 -7.17 -2.32 -11.73
C PRO A 62 -6.89 -3.60 -12.53
N ILE A 63 -7.33 -4.76 -12.02
CA ILE A 63 -7.23 -6.04 -12.71
C ILE A 63 -8.05 -6.01 -14.01
N GLY A 64 -7.53 -6.64 -15.06
CA GLY A 64 -8.29 -6.94 -16.29
C GLY A 64 -8.42 -5.77 -17.27
N ILE A 65 -7.92 -4.58 -16.91
CA ILE A 65 -7.64 -3.51 -17.86
C ILE A 65 -6.14 -3.59 -18.18
N ALA A 66 -5.73 -3.27 -19.40
CA ALA A 66 -4.31 -3.00 -19.63
C ALA A 66 -3.81 -2.02 -18.55
N HIS A 67 -2.54 -2.10 -18.14
CA HIS A 67 -1.92 -1.18 -17.15
C HIS A 67 -1.88 0.31 -17.60
N SER A 68 -2.87 0.74 -18.39
CA SER A 68 -3.15 2.09 -18.88
C SER A 68 -3.93 2.95 -17.88
N VAL A 69 -4.54 2.36 -16.86
CA VAL A 69 -5.23 3.09 -15.78
C VAL A 69 -4.49 2.88 -14.46
N VAL A 70 -4.01 3.96 -13.86
CA VAL A 70 -3.32 3.93 -12.56
C VAL A 70 -4.31 4.32 -11.46
N GLU A 71 -4.52 3.43 -10.48
CA GLU A 71 -5.34 3.72 -9.30
C GLU A 71 -4.54 4.41 -8.21
N GLY A 72 -3.24 4.11 -8.11
CA GLY A 72 -2.35 4.76 -7.16
C GLY A 72 -0.89 4.55 -7.54
N SER A 73 -0.04 5.51 -7.18
CA SER A 73 1.40 5.40 -7.39
C SER A 73 2.13 6.19 -6.31
N ALA A 74 3.30 5.70 -5.90
CA ALA A 74 4.18 6.41 -4.99
C ALA A 74 5.64 6.10 -5.31
N PHE A 75 6.53 7.06 -5.00
CA PHE A 75 7.98 6.89 -5.03
C PHE A 75 8.53 7.20 -3.64
N GLU A 76 9.19 6.24 -3.02
CA GLU A 76 9.61 6.33 -1.62
C GLU A 76 10.98 5.68 -1.39
N PRO A 77 11.72 6.05 -0.33
CA PRO A 77 13.05 5.50 -0.06
C PRO A 77 13.06 3.99 0.25
N THR A 78 11.94 3.41 0.68
CA THR A 78 11.82 1.99 1.01
C THR A 78 10.68 1.33 0.25
N PRO A 79 10.78 0.04 -0.10
CA PRO A 79 9.73 -0.66 -0.83
C PRO A 79 8.42 -0.68 -0.03
N TRP A 80 8.52 -0.84 1.29
CA TRP A 80 7.37 -0.80 2.21
C TRP A 80 6.59 0.50 2.11
N ARG A 81 7.29 1.65 2.18
CA ARG A 81 6.66 2.96 2.09
C ARG A 81 6.02 3.18 0.72
N ALA A 82 6.70 2.76 -0.35
CA ALA A 82 6.19 2.90 -1.71
C ALA A 82 4.86 2.14 -1.86
N VAL A 83 4.82 0.86 -1.47
CA VAL A 83 3.61 0.04 -1.60
C VAL A 83 2.48 0.54 -0.70
N GLN A 84 2.77 0.88 0.56
CA GLN A 84 1.79 1.46 1.48
C GLN A 84 1.14 2.71 0.92
N HIS A 85 1.95 3.66 0.47
CA HIS A 85 1.48 4.95 -0.01
C HIS A 85 0.68 4.77 -1.32
N ALA A 86 1.17 3.98 -2.27
CA ALA A 86 0.44 3.70 -3.52
C ALA A 86 -0.89 2.97 -3.27
N ALA A 87 -0.91 1.99 -2.36
CA ALA A 87 -2.13 1.27 -1.98
C ALA A 87 -3.15 2.18 -1.30
N TRP A 88 -2.70 3.09 -0.42
CA TRP A 88 -3.59 4.05 0.23
C TRP A 88 -4.27 4.98 -0.79
N VAL A 89 -3.50 5.51 -1.75
CA VAL A 89 -4.04 6.35 -2.83
C VAL A 89 -5.07 5.58 -3.66
N ALA A 90 -4.78 4.32 -4.00
CA ALA A 90 -5.68 3.47 -4.76
C ALA A 90 -7.01 3.20 -4.02
N LEU A 91 -6.96 2.88 -2.73
CA LEU A 91 -8.16 2.62 -1.94
C LEU A 91 -9.02 3.89 -1.74
N ALA A 92 -8.40 5.04 -1.52
CA ALA A 92 -9.13 6.31 -1.43
C ALA A 92 -9.88 6.61 -2.74
N ALA A 93 -9.25 6.33 -3.89
CA ALA A 93 -9.90 6.47 -5.19
C ALA A 93 -11.04 5.45 -5.40
N HIS A 94 -10.88 4.23 -4.91
CA HIS A 94 -11.91 3.19 -4.99
C HIS A 94 -13.16 3.56 -4.17
N ASP A 95 -12.98 4.01 -2.92
CA ASP A 95 -14.07 4.46 -2.05
C ASP A 95 -14.88 5.61 -2.68
N GLU A 96 -14.21 6.57 -3.31
CA GLU A 96 -14.85 7.69 -4.00
C GLU A 96 -15.71 7.24 -5.19
N ARG A 97 -15.27 6.22 -5.95
CA ARG A 97 -16.07 5.66 -7.06
C ARG A 97 -17.30 4.93 -6.55
N THR A 98 -17.15 4.13 -5.50
CA THR A 98 -18.26 3.35 -4.91
C THR A 98 -19.32 4.23 -4.28
N ARG A 99 -18.98 5.44 -3.79
CA ARG A 99 -19.97 6.41 -3.28
C ARG A 99 -20.73 7.20 -4.35
N ARG A 100 -20.23 7.22 -5.59
CA ARG A 100 -20.82 8.00 -6.70
C ARG A 100 -21.69 7.17 -7.64
N GLY A 101 -21.69 5.85 -7.51
CA GLY A 101 -22.57 4.92 -8.24
C GLY A 101 -23.78 4.52 -7.42
#